data_AF-A0A7R9YXX5-F1
#
_entry.id   AF-A0A7R9YXX5-F1
#
_cell.length_a   1.000
_cell.length_b   1.000
_cell.length_c   1.000
_cell.angle_alpha   90.00
_cell.angle_beta   90.00
_cell.angle_gamma   90.00
#
_symmetry.space_group_name_H-M   'P 1'
#
loop_
_entity.id
_entity.type
_entity.pdbx_description
1 polymer ?
#
loop_
_entity_poly.entity_id
_entity_poly.type
_entity_poly.pdbx_seq_one_letter_code
_entity_poly.pdbx_strand_id
1 'polypeptide(L)'
;GQQLLDVCHSRSPCILVDLLSSQVTTMKFSAVILTSLMGVAVAFAPVNPSAFAPTSALNAATLNGKTEEAIDRSMDDVDVDAKHDVFDPTSGDSPALKRNNNDEVWVPQRARPRRNRKSAAMRGMVRENIVTPNNFIYPLFIHEEDFNTPIPSMPGCERHSLASMLNEVGEAYELGVKTFVLFPKVPDELKTNLGVEAYNPEGIVHRAIRMIKEKYPDSVVCTDVALDPYSDQGHDGVVEDGKILNDVTINQLCKQAVSQARAGADVVAPSDMMDGRVGAIRDALDSEGFTDVSILAYTAKYASAYYGPFRDALDSHPGFGDKK
;
A
#
# COMPACT_ATOMS: atom_id res chain seq x y z
N GLY A 1 28.89 -25.40 2.18
CA GLY A 1 27.96 -26.33 2.85
C GLY A 1 27.66 -25.96 4.29
N GLN A 2 28.55 -25.32 5.06
CA GLN A 2 28.26 -24.93 6.46
C GLN A 2 28.96 -23.60 6.86
N GLN A 3 29.06 -22.65 5.92
CA GLN A 3 29.66 -21.32 6.17
C GLN A 3 28.93 -20.19 5.41
N LEU A 4 27.68 -20.45 5.00
CA LEU A 4 26.80 -19.51 4.30
C LEU A 4 25.49 -19.26 5.07
N LEU A 5 25.40 -19.76 6.32
CA LEU A 5 24.21 -19.64 7.17
C LEU A 5 24.35 -18.58 8.28
N ASP A 6 25.57 -18.12 8.58
CA ASP A 6 25.80 -17.18 9.70
C ASP A 6 25.82 -15.68 9.32
N VAL A 7 25.51 -15.34 8.06
CA VAL A 7 25.34 -13.92 7.65
C VAL A 7 23.86 -13.51 7.63
N CYS A 8 22.92 -14.44 7.86
CA CYS A 8 21.48 -14.21 7.78
C CYS A 8 20.79 -13.83 9.11
N HIS A 9 21.51 -13.43 10.17
CA HIS A 9 20.92 -13.17 11.49
C HIS A 9 21.13 -11.77 12.08
N SER A 10 21.53 -10.76 11.29
CA SER A 10 21.80 -9.43 11.88
C SER A 10 21.39 -8.19 11.07
N ARG A 11 20.46 -8.27 10.10
CA ARG A 11 19.89 -7.06 9.48
C ARG A 11 18.39 -7.23 9.15
N SER A 12 17.61 -6.22 9.52
CA SER A 12 16.16 -6.11 9.41
C SER A 12 15.61 -6.40 8.00
N PRO A 13 14.40 -6.96 7.86
CA PRO A 13 13.81 -7.27 6.58
C PRO A 13 13.07 -6.04 6.02
N CYS A 14 13.80 -5.11 5.43
CA CYS A 14 13.21 -4.10 4.55
C CYS A 14 13.34 -4.59 3.10
N ILE A 15 12.18 -4.88 2.50
CA ILE A 15 11.89 -5.05 1.07
C ILE A 15 13.13 -5.27 0.17
N LEU A 16 13.56 -6.53 0.05
CA LEU A 16 14.54 -6.92 -0.96
C LEU A 16 13.80 -7.24 -2.27
N VAL A 17 13.79 -6.30 -3.21
CA VAL A 17 13.48 -6.60 -4.61
C VAL A 17 14.80 -7.07 -5.25
N ASP A 18 14.95 -8.39 -5.41
CA ASP A 18 16.03 -8.97 -6.21
C ASP A 18 15.87 -8.53 -7.69
N LEU A 19 16.60 -7.48 -8.08
CA LEU A 19 16.84 -7.13 -9.47
C LEU A 19 18.24 -7.61 -9.87
N LEU A 20 18.26 -8.76 -10.54
CA LEU A 20 19.44 -9.31 -11.19
C LEU A 20 20.07 -8.27 -12.12
N SER A 21 21.28 -7.85 -11.77
CA SER A 21 22.23 -7.15 -12.64
C SER A 21 22.52 -8.02 -13.86
N SER A 22 21.97 -7.62 -15.01
CA SER A 22 22.34 -8.14 -16.32
C SER A 22 23.08 -7.05 -17.06
N GLN A 23 24.34 -7.33 -17.40
CA GLN A 23 25.27 -6.42 -18.02
C GLN A 23 24.72 -5.77 -19.30
N VAL A 24 24.89 -4.45 -19.38
CA VAL A 24 24.63 -3.64 -20.56
C VAL A 24 25.64 -4.02 -21.63
N THR A 25 25.25 -4.90 -22.56
CA THR A 25 25.91 -5.01 -23.86
C THR A 25 25.11 -4.19 -24.86
N THR A 26 25.74 -3.17 -25.41
CA THR A 26 25.22 -2.28 -26.44
C THR A 26 24.91 -3.06 -27.73
N MET A 27 23.66 -3.46 -27.92
CA MET A 27 23.16 -3.92 -29.21
C MET A 27 22.47 -2.76 -29.94
N LYS A 28 23.10 -2.30 -31.02
CA LYS A 28 22.51 -1.41 -32.02
C LYS A 28 21.32 -2.12 -32.67
N PHE A 29 20.10 -1.63 -32.46
CA PHE A 29 18.94 -2.02 -33.25
C PHE A 29 18.52 -0.88 -34.17
N SER A 30 18.67 -1.13 -35.47
CA SER A 30 18.15 -0.28 -36.54
C SER A 30 16.62 -0.25 -36.47
N ALA A 31 16.07 0.96 -36.52
CA ALA A 31 14.65 1.21 -36.64
C ALA A 31 14.09 0.58 -37.92
N VAL A 32 13.06 -0.24 -37.78
CA VAL A 32 12.10 -0.54 -38.85
C VAL A 32 10.72 -0.21 -38.31
N ILE A 33 10.19 0.89 -38.83
CA ILE A 33 8.81 1.34 -38.65
C ILE A 33 7.92 0.40 -39.47
N LEU A 34 6.88 -0.15 -38.85
CA LEU A 34 5.68 -0.55 -39.58
C LEU A 34 4.43 -0.21 -38.77
N THR A 35 3.76 0.83 -39.22
CA THR A 35 2.41 1.24 -38.85
C THR A 35 1.38 0.22 -39.33
N SER A 36 0.44 -0.18 -38.46
CA SER A 36 -0.96 -0.34 -38.87
C SER A 36 -1.91 -0.18 -37.68
N LEU A 37 -2.73 0.87 -37.74
CA LEU A 37 -3.97 0.98 -36.98
C LEU A 37 -4.90 -0.17 -37.34
N MET A 38 -5.44 -0.87 -36.34
CA MET A 38 -6.82 -1.36 -36.37
C MET A 38 -7.35 -1.44 -34.93
N GLY A 39 -8.22 -0.50 -34.59
CA GLY A 39 -9.06 -0.60 -33.39
C GLY A 39 -10.11 -1.68 -33.61
N VAL A 40 -10.06 -2.74 -32.81
CA VAL A 40 -11.15 -3.70 -32.68
C VAL A 40 -11.80 -3.44 -31.33
N ALA A 41 -13.00 -2.86 -31.36
CA ALA A 41 -13.87 -2.75 -30.20
C ALA A 41 -14.32 -4.17 -29.79
N VAL A 42 -13.90 -4.62 -28.61
CA VAL A 42 -14.41 -5.86 -28.01
C VAL A 42 -15.62 -5.49 -27.16
N ALA A 43 -16.80 -5.89 -27.61
CA ALA A 43 -18.04 -5.78 -26.85
C ALA A 43 -17.99 -6.74 -25.64
N PHE A 44 -18.07 -6.20 -24.44
CA PHE A 44 -18.28 -6.96 -23.21
C PHE A 44 -19.77 -7.34 -23.11
N ALA A 45 -20.06 -8.63 -23.02
CA ALA A 45 -21.37 -9.11 -22.60
C ALA A 45 -21.43 -9.20 -21.06
N PRO A 46 -22.50 -8.74 -20.40
CA PRO A 46 -22.62 -8.78 -18.95
C PRO A 46 -22.85 -10.21 -18.45
N VAL A 47 -22.12 -10.61 -17.41
CA VAL A 47 -22.35 -11.87 -16.68
C VAL A 47 -23.30 -11.57 -15.53
N ASN A 48 -24.44 -12.27 -15.52
CA ASN A 48 -25.47 -12.20 -14.50
C ASN A 48 -24.93 -12.71 -13.13
N PRO A 49 -25.08 -11.96 -12.03
CA PRO A 49 -24.70 -12.42 -10.71
C PRO A 49 -25.92 -13.03 -10.00
N SER A 50 -26.14 -14.33 -10.17
CA SER A 50 -27.11 -15.06 -9.33
C SER A 50 -26.73 -16.52 -9.19
N ALA A 51 -26.04 -16.86 -8.10
CA ALA A 51 -26.18 -18.12 -7.34
C ALA A 51 -25.04 -18.25 -6.32
N PHE A 52 -25.15 -17.56 -5.19
CA PHE A 52 -24.54 -18.03 -3.95
C PHE A 52 -25.67 -18.16 -2.93
N ALA A 53 -26.11 -19.40 -2.72
CA ALA A 53 -26.99 -19.76 -1.60
C ALA A 53 -26.12 -20.35 -0.49
N PRO A 54 -26.25 -19.90 0.78
CA PRO A 54 -25.54 -20.50 1.90
C PRO A 54 -26.37 -21.69 2.42
N THR A 55 -25.84 -22.91 2.31
CA THR A 55 -26.39 -24.05 3.06
C THR A 55 -25.58 -24.24 4.35
N SER A 56 -26.00 -23.53 5.39
CA SER A 56 -25.67 -23.85 6.78
C SER A 56 -26.91 -24.47 7.44
N ALA A 57 -26.92 -25.80 7.57
CA ALA A 57 -27.82 -26.52 8.46
C ALA A 57 -27.15 -27.84 8.86
N LEU A 58 -26.32 -27.79 9.90
CA LEU A 58 -25.94 -28.98 10.64
C LEU A 58 -27.10 -29.31 11.58
N ASN A 59 -27.83 -30.40 11.28
CA ASN A 59 -28.77 -30.97 12.23
C ASN A 59 -27.98 -31.76 13.28
N ALA A 60 -28.11 -31.34 14.54
CA ALA A 60 -27.75 -32.13 15.70
C ALA A 60 -28.72 -33.31 15.82
N ALA A 61 -28.26 -34.50 15.44
CA ALA A 61 -28.93 -35.76 15.77
C ALA A 61 -28.10 -36.47 16.84
N THR A 62 -28.65 -36.48 18.05
CA THR A 62 -28.24 -37.25 19.22
C THR A 62 -28.28 -38.74 18.88
N LEU A 63 -27.12 -39.40 18.83
CA LEU A 63 -27.02 -40.85 18.91
C LEU A 63 -26.38 -41.22 20.25
N ASN A 64 -27.25 -41.55 21.20
CA ASN A 64 -26.90 -42.18 22.46
C ASN A 64 -26.60 -43.66 22.20
N GLY A 65 -25.42 -44.10 22.65
CA GLY A 65 -25.14 -45.48 23.02
C GLY A 65 -24.54 -46.36 21.93
N LYS A 66 -23.22 -46.57 22.00
CA LYS A 66 -22.57 -47.87 22.23
C LYS A 66 -21.04 -47.74 22.18
N THR A 67 -20.41 -48.18 23.27
CA THR A 67 -19.03 -48.71 23.41
C THR A 67 -17.87 -47.92 22.80
N GLU A 68 -17.04 -47.32 23.67
CA GLU A 68 -15.66 -46.95 23.37
C GLU A 68 -14.83 -48.21 23.09
N GLU A 69 -14.81 -48.66 21.83
CA GLU A 69 -13.70 -49.48 21.34
C GLU A 69 -12.56 -48.53 20.98
N ALA A 70 -11.37 -48.80 21.53
CA ALA A 70 -10.16 -48.10 21.16
C ALA A 70 -9.99 -48.23 19.64
N ILE A 71 -9.99 -47.10 18.93
CA ILE A 71 -9.78 -47.08 17.48
C ILE A 71 -8.40 -47.67 17.24
N ASP A 72 -8.35 -48.88 16.71
CA ASP A 72 -7.12 -49.49 16.29
C ASP A 72 -6.56 -48.70 15.10
N ARG A 73 -5.43 -48.03 15.32
CA ARG A 73 -4.72 -47.24 14.30
C ARG A 73 -3.54 -48.02 13.71
N SER A 74 -3.39 -49.29 14.07
CA SER A 74 -2.28 -50.14 13.67
C SER A 74 -2.17 -50.34 12.16
N MET A 75 -3.27 -50.12 11.41
CA MET A 75 -3.39 -50.49 9.99
C MET A 75 -3.13 -52.00 9.75
N ASP A 76 -3.21 -52.84 10.79
CA ASP A 76 -2.89 -54.27 10.71
C ASP A 76 -3.95 -55.07 9.92
N ASP A 77 -5.17 -54.55 9.81
CA ASP A 77 -6.27 -55.11 9.00
C ASP A 77 -6.36 -54.52 7.57
N VAL A 78 -5.38 -53.71 7.15
CA VAL A 78 -5.31 -53.27 5.75
C VAL A 78 -4.75 -54.43 4.94
N ASP A 79 -5.62 -55.10 4.18
CA ASP A 79 -5.25 -56.12 3.21
C ASP A 79 -4.29 -55.52 2.18
N VAL A 80 -2.98 -55.66 2.42
CA VAL A 80 -1.90 -55.21 1.54
C VAL A 80 -1.86 -55.97 0.21
N ASP A 81 -2.60 -57.07 0.11
CA ASP A 81 -2.80 -57.87 -1.11
C ASP A 81 -4.18 -57.65 -1.74
N ALA A 82 -5.03 -56.78 -1.18
CA ALA A 82 -6.22 -56.32 -1.86
C ALA A 82 -5.78 -55.59 -3.13
N LYS A 83 -5.96 -56.27 -4.27
CA LYS A 83 -5.95 -55.63 -5.58
C LYS A 83 -7.07 -54.60 -5.56
N HIS A 84 -6.76 -53.38 -5.12
CA HIS A 84 -7.56 -52.23 -5.45
C HIS A 84 -7.55 -52.18 -6.98
N ASP A 85 -8.65 -52.62 -7.59
CA ASP A 85 -8.92 -52.28 -8.98
C ASP A 85 -8.62 -50.79 -9.10
N VAL A 86 -7.61 -50.45 -9.91
CA VAL A 86 -7.09 -49.09 -10.01
C VAL A 86 -8.28 -48.23 -10.39
N PHE A 87 -8.82 -47.49 -9.43
CA PHE A 87 -9.98 -46.64 -9.65
C PHE A 87 -9.60 -45.63 -10.73
N ASP A 88 -10.12 -45.85 -11.94
CA ASP A 88 -9.99 -44.88 -13.01
C ASP A 88 -11.12 -43.86 -12.84
N PRO A 89 -10.82 -42.63 -12.39
CA PRO A 89 -11.83 -41.59 -12.19
C PRO A 89 -12.47 -41.13 -13.51
N THR A 90 -11.98 -41.63 -14.65
CA THR A 90 -12.49 -41.36 -15.99
C THR A 90 -13.23 -42.56 -16.61
N SER A 91 -13.38 -43.65 -15.84
CA SER A 91 -14.18 -44.81 -16.23
C SER A 91 -15.68 -44.54 -16.12
N GLY A 92 -16.47 -45.10 -17.05
CA GLY A 92 -17.92 -44.93 -17.12
C GLY A 92 -18.39 -43.79 -18.04
N ASP A 93 -19.71 -43.73 -18.24
CA ASP A 93 -20.34 -42.71 -19.08
C ASP A 93 -20.31 -41.34 -18.39
N SER A 94 -19.50 -40.42 -18.91
CA SER A 94 -19.48 -39.03 -18.46
C SER A 94 -20.04 -38.12 -19.56
N PRO A 95 -21.12 -37.35 -19.31
CA PRO A 95 -21.65 -36.41 -20.30
C PRO A 95 -20.69 -35.24 -20.59
N ALA A 96 -19.73 -35.00 -19.70
CA ALA A 96 -18.75 -33.93 -19.81
C ALA A 96 -17.44 -34.35 -20.50
N LEU A 97 -17.03 -35.61 -20.35
CA LEU A 97 -15.79 -36.13 -20.91
C LEU A 97 -16.06 -36.80 -22.26
N LYS A 98 -15.22 -36.46 -23.24
CA LYS A 98 -15.14 -37.12 -24.55
C LYS A 98 -13.71 -37.62 -24.74
N ARG A 99 -13.49 -38.35 -25.83
CA ARG A 99 -12.15 -38.74 -26.31
C ARG A 99 -11.77 -37.85 -27.51
N ASN A 100 -10.51 -37.41 -27.59
CA ASN A 100 -10.01 -36.65 -28.75
C ASN A 100 -9.54 -37.61 -29.88
N ASN A 101 -8.95 -37.09 -30.96
CA ASN A 101 -8.45 -37.91 -32.08
C ASN A 101 -7.32 -38.89 -31.70
N ASN A 102 -6.72 -38.74 -30.51
CA ASN A 102 -5.67 -39.60 -29.97
C ASN A 102 -6.18 -40.49 -28.82
N ASP A 103 -7.50 -40.60 -28.64
CA ASP A 103 -8.16 -41.33 -27.55
C ASP A 103 -7.86 -40.82 -26.12
N GLU A 104 -7.42 -39.57 -25.99
CA GLU A 104 -7.18 -38.93 -24.69
C GLU A 104 -8.45 -38.26 -24.16
N VAL A 105 -8.56 -38.17 -22.83
CA VAL A 105 -9.67 -37.50 -22.15
C VAL A 105 -9.73 -36.01 -22.53
N TRP A 106 -10.88 -35.57 -23.01
CA TRP A 106 -11.08 -34.23 -23.56
C TRP A 106 -12.47 -33.68 -23.24
N VAL A 107 -12.51 -32.44 -22.76
CA VAL A 107 -13.76 -31.66 -22.63
C VAL A 107 -13.90 -30.72 -23.83
N PRO A 108 -15.00 -30.71 -24.60
CA PRO A 108 -15.14 -29.91 -25.83
C PRO A 108 -15.41 -28.41 -25.61
N GLN A 109 -14.58 -27.75 -24.80
CA GLN A 109 -14.62 -26.30 -24.57
C GLN A 109 -13.76 -25.53 -25.60
N ARG A 110 -14.33 -24.48 -26.20
CA ARG A 110 -13.65 -23.59 -27.15
C ARG A 110 -12.74 -22.59 -26.44
N ALA A 111 -13.32 -21.78 -25.55
CA ALA A 111 -12.58 -20.85 -24.71
C ALA A 111 -11.77 -21.63 -23.67
N ARG A 112 -10.46 -21.40 -23.63
CA ARG A 112 -9.57 -21.99 -22.61
C ARG A 112 -8.63 -20.92 -22.08
N PRO A 113 -9.05 -20.13 -21.07
CA PRO A 113 -8.24 -19.04 -20.53
C PRO A 113 -6.86 -19.48 -20.01
N ARG A 114 -6.71 -20.76 -19.60
CA ARG A 114 -5.41 -21.34 -19.22
C ARG A 114 -4.34 -21.25 -20.33
N ARG A 115 -4.73 -21.13 -21.61
CA ARG A 115 -3.81 -20.94 -22.73
C ARG A 115 -2.98 -19.65 -22.59
N ASN A 116 -3.57 -18.60 -22.04
CA ASN A 116 -2.89 -17.31 -21.77
C ASN A 116 -1.97 -17.36 -20.53
N ARG A 117 -1.93 -18.50 -19.82
CA ARG A 117 -1.13 -18.67 -18.59
C ARG A 117 -0.06 -19.75 -18.71
N LYS A 118 0.09 -20.36 -19.89
CA LYS A 118 0.88 -21.57 -20.14
C LYS A 118 2.39 -21.43 -19.88
N SER A 119 2.93 -20.22 -19.95
CA SER A 119 4.35 -19.95 -19.73
C SER A 119 4.57 -18.56 -19.16
N ALA A 120 5.74 -18.32 -18.58
CA ALA A 120 6.14 -16.99 -18.12
C ALA A 120 6.10 -15.97 -19.27
N ALA A 121 6.62 -16.32 -20.45
CA ALA A 121 6.58 -15.46 -21.64
C ALA A 121 5.16 -15.10 -22.08
N MET A 122 4.24 -16.07 -22.08
CA MET A 122 2.83 -15.80 -22.42
C MET A 122 2.19 -14.86 -21.41
N ARG A 123 2.38 -15.10 -20.11
CA ARG A 123 1.87 -14.22 -19.06
C ARG A 123 2.48 -12.82 -19.10
N GLY A 124 3.76 -12.70 -19.48
CA GLY A 124 4.43 -11.42 -19.68
C GLY A 124 3.82 -10.62 -20.83
N MET A 125 3.51 -11.27 -21.95
CA MET A 125 2.89 -10.65 -23.13
C MET A 125 1.48 -10.12 -22.87
N VAL A 126 0.67 -10.82 -22.08
CA VAL A 126 -0.74 -10.44 -21.81
C VAL A 126 -0.93 -9.71 -20.48
N ARG A 127 0.14 -9.29 -19.81
CA ARG A 127 0.05 -8.62 -18.50
C ARG A 127 -0.55 -7.22 -18.67
N GLU A 128 -1.62 -6.94 -17.94
CA GLU A 128 -2.34 -5.66 -18.01
C GLU A 128 -1.70 -4.56 -17.15
N ASN A 129 -1.11 -4.92 -16.01
CA ASN A 129 -0.59 -3.97 -15.03
C ASN A 129 0.87 -4.26 -14.70
N ILE A 130 1.67 -3.21 -14.62
CA ILE A 130 3.09 -3.25 -14.25
C ILE A 130 3.27 -2.21 -13.15
N VAL A 131 3.90 -2.60 -12.05
CA VAL A 131 4.32 -1.69 -10.97
C VAL A 131 5.82 -1.46 -11.12
N THR A 132 6.22 -0.21 -11.03
CA THR A 132 7.61 0.27 -11.14
C THR A 132 7.94 1.14 -9.92
N PRO A 133 9.22 1.39 -9.61
CA PRO A 133 9.62 2.28 -8.53
C PRO A 133 8.96 3.68 -8.60
N ASN A 134 8.73 4.20 -9.81
CA ASN A 134 8.06 5.49 -10.05
C ASN A 134 6.60 5.53 -9.58
N ASN A 135 5.98 4.38 -9.29
CA ASN A 135 4.61 4.31 -8.78
C ASN A 135 4.53 4.42 -7.25
N PHE A 136 5.67 4.39 -6.54
CA PHE A 136 5.70 4.46 -5.10
C PHE A 136 5.86 5.90 -4.59
N ILE A 137 5.16 6.18 -3.49
CA ILE A 137 5.38 7.33 -2.61
C ILE A 137 5.88 6.74 -1.30
N TYR A 138 7.06 7.14 -0.84
CA TYR A 138 7.67 6.60 0.37
C TYR A 138 7.37 7.50 1.58
N PRO A 139 6.50 7.06 2.52
CA PRO A 139 6.26 7.80 3.75
C PRO A 139 7.43 7.70 4.73
N LEU A 140 7.84 8.85 5.27
CA LEU A 140 8.95 8.99 6.20
C LEU A 140 8.47 9.66 7.48
N PHE A 141 8.73 9.00 8.62
CA PHE A 141 8.47 9.55 9.94
C PHE A 141 9.72 10.29 10.43
N ILE A 142 9.56 11.53 10.85
CA ILE A 142 10.68 12.39 11.27
C ILE A 142 10.46 12.96 12.67
N HIS A 143 11.54 13.21 13.41
CA HIS A 143 11.50 13.85 14.73
C HIS A 143 12.75 14.71 14.98
N GLU A 144 12.72 15.51 16.03
CA GLU A 144 13.79 16.48 16.36
C GLU A 144 15.05 15.84 16.97
N GLU A 145 14.97 14.59 17.41
CA GLU A 145 16.12 13.91 18.02
C GLU A 145 17.22 13.64 16.98
N ASP A 146 18.46 13.50 17.45
CA ASP A 146 19.63 13.21 16.61
C ASP A 146 19.83 11.71 16.32
N PHE A 147 19.03 10.83 16.95
CA PHE A 147 19.04 9.38 16.76
C PHE A 147 17.73 8.86 16.17
N ASN A 148 17.72 7.64 15.64
CA ASN A 148 16.50 7.00 15.15
C ASN A 148 15.77 6.26 16.27
N THR A 149 14.43 6.25 16.23
CA THR A 149 13.61 5.51 17.17
C THR A 149 12.71 4.50 16.45
N PRO A 150 12.85 3.19 16.69
CA PRO A 150 11.96 2.19 16.12
C PRO A 150 10.49 2.44 16.47
N ILE A 151 9.58 2.08 15.57
CA ILE A 151 8.13 2.12 15.79
C ILE A 151 7.63 0.69 16.05
N PRO A 152 7.37 0.28 17.30
CA PRO A 152 7.11 -1.14 17.62
C PRO A 152 5.90 -1.73 16.89
N SER A 153 4.85 -0.94 16.66
CA SER A 153 3.65 -1.35 15.94
C SER A 153 3.81 -1.38 14.42
N MET A 154 4.95 -0.89 13.90
CA MET A 154 5.34 -0.93 12.49
C MET A 154 6.74 -1.55 12.33
N PRO A 155 6.89 -2.89 12.46
CA PRO A 155 8.19 -3.54 12.39
C PRO A 155 8.93 -3.22 11.09
N GLY A 156 10.18 -2.75 11.21
CA GLY A 156 11.00 -2.29 10.08
C GLY A 156 10.88 -0.78 9.79
N CYS A 157 9.98 -0.06 10.46
CA CYS A 157 9.88 1.39 10.36
C CYS A 157 10.49 2.08 11.59
N GLU A 158 11.11 3.23 11.35
CA GLU A 158 11.71 4.08 12.37
C GLU A 158 11.20 5.52 12.24
N ARG A 159 11.22 6.26 13.35
CA ARG A 159 11.25 7.72 13.35
C ARG A 159 12.69 8.16 13.15
N HIS A 160 12.95 8.86 12.07
CA HIS A 160 14.29 9.24 11.66
C HIS A 160 14.65 10.64 12.18
N SER A 161 15.91 10.81 12.59
CA SER A 161 16.51 12.15 12.63
C SER A 161 16.59 12.72 11.21
N LEU A 162 16.68 14.05 11.04
CA LEU A 162 16.78 14.66 9.71
C LEU A 162 18.00 14.16 8.90
N ALA A 163 19.10 13.87 9.58
CA ALA A 163 20.29 13.30 8.95
C ALA A 163 20.03 11.87 8.44
N SER A 164 19.38 11.03 9.25
CA SER A 164 19.02 9.67 8.80
C SER A 164 17.96 9.69 7.71
N MET A 165 16.97 10.59 7.79
CA MET A 165 15.95 10.76 6.76
C MET A 165 16.58 11.06 5.39
N LEU A 166 17.60 11.93 5.35
CA LEU A 166 18.27 12.27 4.10
C LEU A 166 19.08 11.11 3.50
N ASN A 167 19.52 10.16 4.33
CA ASN A 167 20.14 8.92 3.89
C ASN A 167 19.09 7.96 3.29
N GLU A 168 17.97 7.75 3.99
CA GLU A 168 16.83 6.95 3.50
C GLU A 168 16.32 7.45 2.15
N VAL A 169 16.14 8.77 2.01
CA VAL A 169 15.77 9.41 0.74
C VAL A 169 16.79 9.08 -0.35
N GLY A 170 18.08 9.10 -0.03
CA GLY A 170 19.14 8.76 -0.98
C GLY A 170 19.08 7.31 -1.47
N GLU A 171 18.97 6.37 -0.54
CA GLU A 171 18.87 4.94 -0.86
C GLU A 171 17.62 4.65 -1.70
N ALA A 172 16.47 5.20 -1.32
CA ALA A 172 15.22 5.06 -2.07
C ALA A 172 15.32 5.70 -3.48
N TYR A 173 16.01 6.85 -3.59
CA TYR A 173 16.22 7.53 -4.86
C TYR A 173 17.09 6.71 -5.82
N GLU A 174 18.15 6.07 -5.32
CA GLU A 174 19.00 5.15 -6.10
C GLU A 174 18.21 3.92 -6.61
N LEU A 175 17.22 3.46 -5.85
CA LEU A 175 16.30 2.39 -6.25
C LEU A 175 15.20 2.85 -7.23
N GLY A 176 15.13 4.15 -7.52
CA GLY A 176 14.19 4.76 -8.47
C GLY A 176 12.88 5.27 -7.85
N VAL A 177 12.75 5.28 -6.52
CA VAL A 177 11.61 5.92 -5.84
C VAL A 177 11.93 7.41 -5.66
N LYS A 178 11.15 8.26 -6.31
CA LYS A 178 11.41 9.72 -6.36
C LYS A 178 10.44 10.57 -5.57
N THR A 179 9.39 9.97 -5.02
CA THR A 179 8.32 10.71 -4.32
C THR A 179 8.33 10.34 -2.85
N PHE A 180 8.38 11.35 -1.98
CA PHE A 180 8.47 11.18 -0.53
C PHE A 180 7.34 11.94 0.15
N VAL A 181 6.78 11.40 1.23
CA VAL A 181 5.82 12.11 2.07
C VAL A 181 6.29 12.15 3.52
N LEU A 182 6.25 13.34 4.12
CA LEU A 182 6.84 13.61 5.42
C LEU A 182 5.76 13.67 6.51
N PHE A 183 5.98 12.93 7.60
CA PHE A 183 5.13 12.94 8.78
C PHE A 183 5.94 13.23 10.05
N PRO A 184 5.70 14.36 10.74
CA PRO A 184 6.49 14.75 11.90
C PRO A 184 5.91 14.22 13.22
N LYS A 185 6.76 13.70 14.11
CA LYS A 185 6.49 13.65 15.54
C LYS A 185 6.99 14.95 16.17
N VAL A 186 6.07 15.84 16.49
CA VAL A 186 6.35 17.17 17.06
C VAL A 186 6.49 17.07 18.59
N PRO A 187 7.44 17.78 19.22
CA PRO A 187 7.53 17.89 20.67
C PRO A 187 6.23 18.40 21.30
N ASP A 188 5.83 17.84 22.45
CA ASP A 188 4.52 18.12 23.05
C ASP A 188 4.39 19.58 23.50
N GLU A 189 5.49 20.23 23.90
CA GLU A 189 5.54 21.64 24.28
C GLU A 189 5.27 22.62 23.13
N LEU A 190 5.36 22.15 21.88
CA LEU A 190 5.03 22.94 20.69
C LEU A 190 3.60 22.68 20.19
N LYS A 191 2.91 21.67 20.74
CA LYS A 191 1.53 21.36 20.37
C LYS A 191 0.59 22.39 20.99
N THR A 192 -0.36 22.87 20.17
CA THR A 192 -1.37 23.84 20.59
C THR A 192 -2.68 23.54 19.86
N ASN A 193 -3.82 23.88 20.44
CA ASN A 193 -5.12 23.70 19.76
C ASN A 193 -5.22 24.39 18.38
N LEU A 194 -4.50 25.50 18.18
CA LEU A 194 -4.44 26.19 16.87
C LEU A 194 -3.42 25.58 15.90
N GLY A 195 -2.60 24.64 16.33
CA GLY A 195 -1.57 24.00 15.52
C GLY A 195 -0.54 24.98 14.96
N VAL A 196 -0.12 25.97 15.75
CA VAL A 196 0.72 27.08 15.24
C VAL A 196 2.06 26.63 14.65
N GLU A 197 2.59 25.52 15.16
CA GLU A 197 3.84 24.91 14.69
C GLU A 197 3.72 24.32 13.27
N ALA A 198 2.49 24.05 12.79
CA ALA A 198 2.23 23.52 11.45
C ALA A 198 2.71 24.45 10.33
N TYR A 199 2.78 25.75 10.58
CA TYR A 199 3.24 26.78 9.64
C TYR A 199 4.46 27.55 10.14
N ASN A 200 5.23 26.97 11.08
CA ASN A 200 6.51 27.54 11.49
C ASN A 200 7.56 27.27 10.38
N PRO A 201 8.16 28.31 9.75
CA PRO A 201 9.14 28.13 8.67
C PRO A 201 10.42 27.42 9.11
N GLU A 202 10.70 27.38 10.43
CA GLU A 202 11.81 26.64 11.02
C GLU A 202 11.39 25.28 11.60
N GLY A 203 10.10 24.94 11.51
CA GLY A 203 9.58 23.65 11.93
C GLY A 203 10.20 22.49 11.14
N ILE A 204 10.20 21.30 11.73
CA ILE A 204 10.91 20.14 11.21
C ILE A 204 10.55 19.77 9.77
N VAL A 205 9.27 19.85 9.38
CA VAL A 205 8.81 19.55 8.02
C VAL A 205 9.42 20.53 7.01
N HIS A 206 9.46 21.83 7.34
CA HIS A 206 10.01 22.85 6.46
C HIS A 206 11.53 22.67 6.26
N ARG A 207 12.25 22.35 7.34
CA ARG A 207 13.68 22.01 7.26
C ARG A 207 13.92 20.74 6.43
N ALA A 208 13.11 19.70 6.62
CA ALA A 208 13.19 18.46 5.85
C ALA A 208 12.97 18.68 4.35
N ILE A 209 11.95 19.46 3.97
CA ILE A 209 11.69 19.82 2.56
C ILE A 209 12.92 20.49 1.95
N ARG A 210 13.46 21.53 2.61
CA ARG A 210 14.65 22.25 2.13
C ARG A 210 15.84 21.32 1.93
N MET A 211 16.12 20.46 2.91
CA MET A 211 17.23 19.49 2.85
C MET A 211 17.07 18.51 1.68
N ILE A 212 15.87 17.98 1.46
CA ILE A 212 15.61 17.04 0.35
C ILE A 212 15.74 17.77 -0.99
N LYS A 213 15.13 18.94 -1.16
CA LYS A 213 15.17 19.68 -2.43
C LYS A 213 16.57 20.20 -2.75
N GLU A 214 17.38 20.54 -1.74
CA GLU A 214 18.78 20.93 -1.94
C GLU A 214 19.62 19.76 -2.47
N LYS A 215 19.47 18.56 -1.90
CA LYS A 215 20.29 17.39 -2.29
C LYS A 215 19.75 16.65 -3.51
N TYR A 216 18.43 16.60 -3.68
CA TYR A 216 17.71 15.87 -4.73
C TYR A 216 16.65 16.77 -5.38
N PRO A 217 17.05 17.76 -6.19
CA PRO A 217 16.13 18.76 -6.76
C PRO A 217 15.03 18.15 -7.65
N ASP A 218 15.31 17.02 -8.30
CA ASP A 218 14.37 16.29 -9.15
C ASP A 218 13.44 15.32 -8.38
N SER A 219 13.55 15.26 -7.05
CA SER A 219 12.60 14.53 -6.21
C SER A 219 11.28 15.29 -6.10
N VAL A 220 10.19 14.54 -5.84
CA VAL A 220 8.88 15.09 -5.52
C VAL A 220 8.68 15.00 -4.01
N VAL A 221 8.58 16.13 -3.34
CA VAL A 221 8.28 16.21 -1.91
C VAL A 221 6.81 16.51 -1.73
N CYS A 222 6.10 15.51 -1.20
CA CYS A 222 4.73 15.60 -0.76
C CYS A 222 4.68 15.90 0.74
N THR A 223 3.78 16.77 1.17
CA THR A 223 3.61 17.12 2.59
C THR A 223 2.19 16.87 3.03
N ASP A 224 2.02 16.40 4.26
CA ASP A 224 0.71 16.32 4.89
C ASP A 224 0.24 17.72 5.33
N VAL A 225 -1.04 17.99 5.09
CA VAL A 225 -1.73 19.19 5.56
C VAL A 225 -2.89 18.76 6.45
N ALA A 226 -2.60 18.67 7.74
CA ALA A 226 -3.51 18.37 8.84
C ALA A 226 -2.90 18.88 10.15
N LEU A 227 -3.72 19.11 11.17
CA LEU A 227 -3.26 19.63 12.46
C LEU A 227 -2.97 18.56 13.51
N ASP A 228 -3.25 17.27 13.26
CA ASP A 228 -3.15 16.23 14.29
C ASP A 228 -1.75 16.04 14.90
N PRO A 229 -0.62 16.19 14.18
CA PRO A 229 0.70 16.16 14.81
C PRO A 229 1.01 17.39 15.67
N TYR A 230 0.27 18.48 15.45
CA TYR A 230 0.52 19.80 16.04
C TYR A 230 -0.52 20.20 17.09
N SER A 231 -1.58 19.40 17.22
CA SER A 231 -2.72 19.65 18.11
C SER A 231 -2.47 19.04 19.47
N ASP A 232 -2.65 19.84 20.52
CA ASP A 232 -2.68 19.33 21.91
C ASP A 232 -3.97 18.53 22.22
N GLN A 233 -4.93 18.54 21.28
CA GLN A 233 -6.17 17.74 21.35
C GLN A 233 -6.09 16.45 20.50
N GLY A 234 -5.06 16.26 19.68
CA GLY A 234 -4.88 15.08 18.81
C GLY A 234 -5.92 14.95 17.68
N HIS A 235 -6.60 16.04 17.31
CA HIS A 235 -7.54 16.11 16.20
C HIS A 235 -6.95 16.85 14.99
N ASP A 236 -7.44 16.52 13.79
CA ASP A 236 -6.98 17.11 12.52
C ASP A 236 -7.34 18.60 12.38
N GLY A 237 -8.13 19.14 13.31
CA GLY A 237 -8.59 20.51 13.34
C GLY A 237 -8.68 21.13 14.73
N VAL A 238 -9.01 22.42 14.76
CA VAL A 238 -9.16 23.23 15.97
C VAL A 238 -10.42 22.79 16.73
N VAL A 239 -10.29 22.56 18.02
CA VAL A 239 -11.39 22.11 18.89
C VAL A 239 -11.94 23.27 19.71
N GLU A 240 -13.26 23.39 19.77
CA GLU A 240 -13.99 24.26 20.69
C GLU A 240 -15.23 23.51 21.21
N ASP A 241 -15.44 23.50 22.54
CA ASP A 241 -16.56 22.80 23.19
C ASP A 241 -16.76 21.34 22.73
N GLY A 242 -15.65 20.62 22.51
CA GLY A 242 -15.65 19.21 22.07
C GLY A 242 -16.04 19.02 20.60
N LYS A 243 -16.09 20.07 19.79
CA LYS A 243 -16.35 20.04 18.36
C LYS A 243 -15.14 20.50 17.57
N ILE A 244 -14.90 19.86 16.43
CA ILE A 244 -13.87 20.29 15.47
C ILE A 244 -14.48 21.39 14.60
N LEU A 245 -13.90 22.59 14.64
CA LEU A 245 -14.39 23.76 13.90
C LEU A 245 -13.89 23.72 12.46
N ASN A 246 -14.79 23.53 11.49
CA ASN A 246 -14.46 23.42 10.07
C ASN A 246 -13.68 24.64 9.54
N ASP A 247 -14.30 25.82 9.55
CA ASP A 247 -13.77 27.00 8.84
C ASP A 247 -12.53 27.57 9.53
N VAL A 248 -12.49 27.53 10.86
CA VAL A 248 -11.33 27.94 11.65
C VAL A 248 -10.14 27.02 11.35
N THR A 249 -10.39 25.72 11.21
CA THR A 249 -9.36 24.74 10.81
C THR A 249 -8.86 25.03 9.40
N ILE A 250 -9.76 25.26 8.43
CA ILE A 250 -9.38 25.55 7.04
C ILE A 250 -8.43 26.76 6.97
N ASN A 251 -8.68 27.80 7.75
CA ASN A 251 -7.78 28.96 7.82
C ASN A 251 -6.36 28.57 8.28
N GLN A 252 -6.22 27.66 9.23
CA GLN A 252 -4.92 27.15 9.69
C GLN A 252 -4.26 26.26 8.63
N LEU A 253 -5.02 25.39 7.98
CA LEU A 253 -4.53 24.53 6.90
C LEU A 253 -4.04 25.33 5.68
N CYS A 254 -4.68 26.45 5.35
CA CYS A 254 -4.22 27.35 4.29
C CYS A 254 -2.84 27.94 4.63
N LYS A 255 -2.61 28.35 5.88
CA LYS A 255 -1.29 28.85 6.35
C LYS A 255 -0.23 27.75 6.27
N GLN A 256 -0.57 26.53 6.69
CA GLN A 256 0.31 25.37 6.61
C GLN A 256 0.71 25.07 5.16
N ALA A 257 -0.26 24.96 4.25
CA ALA A 257 0.00 24.67 2.84
C ALA A 257 0.89 25.74 2.19
N VAL A 258 0.60 27.03 2.40
CA VAL A 258 1.42 28.13 1.86
C VAL A 258 2.83 28.11 2.46
N SER A 259 2.98 27.85 3.75
CA SER A 259 4.29 27.78 4.41
C SER A 259 5.13 26.61 3.87
N GLN A 260 4.51 25.44 3.67
CA GLN A 260 5.17 24.26 3.09
C GLN A 260 5.56 24.51 1.62
N ALA A 261 4.70 25.18 0.84
CA ALA A 261 5.01 25.60 -0.53
C ALA A 261 6.23 26.55 -0.57
N ARG A 262 6.29 27.53 0.33
CA ARG A 262 7.47 28.42 0.48
C ARG A 262 8.77 27.67 0.79
N ALA A 263 8.68 26.53 1.49
CA ALA A 263 9.85 25.68 1.76
C ALA A 263 10.28 24.81 0.55
N GLY A 264 9.43 24.71 -0.49
CA GLY A 264 9.73 23.97 -1.72
C GLY A 264 8.96 22.65 -1.88
N ALA A 265 7.83 22.47 -1.18
CA ALA A 265 6.97 21.31 -1.40
C ALA A 265 6.39 21.33 -2.83
N ASP A 266 6.47 20.19 -3.52
CA ASP A 266 5.91 20.04 -4.87
C ASP A 266 4.41 19.71 -4.80
N VAL A 267 4.00 19.00 -3.74
CA VAL A 267 2.62 18.54 -3.52
C VAL A 267 2.23 18.78 -2.06
N VAL A 268 1.08 19.40 -1.83
CA VAL A 268 0.44 19.42 -0.51
C VAL A 268 -0.73 18.44 -0.50
N ALA A 269 -0.84 17.62 0.54
CA ALA A 269 -1.80 16.52 0.62
C ALA A 269 -2.74 16.70 1.83
N PRO A 270 -3.81 17.50 1.69
CA PRO A 270 -4.75 17.76 2.78
C PRO A 270 -5.51 16.50 3.18
N SER A 271 -5.18 15.98 4.37
CA SER A 271 -5.73 14.74 4.92
C SER A 271 -6.76 14.98 6.03
N ASP A 272 -7.04 16.24 6.35
CA ASP A 272 -7.88 16.75 7.44
C ASP A 272 -9.39 16.42 7.35
N MET A 273 -9.90 16.14 6.15
CA MET A 273 -11.32 15.86 5.87
C MET A 273 -12.31 17.01 6.18
N MET A 274 -11.87 18.26 6.28
CA MET A 274 -12.75 19.42 6.38
C MET A 274 -13.51 19.69 5.06
N ASP A 275 -14.70 20.27 5.17
CA ASP A 275 -15.55 20.61 4.03
C ASP A 275 -15.04 21.86 3.33
N GLY A 276 -14.76 21.76 2.03
CA GLY A 276 -14.34 22.90 1.20
C GLY A 276 -12.85 23.26 1.26
N ARG A 277 -12.04 22.60 2.10
CA ARG A 277 -10.60 22.94 2.25
C ARG A 277 -9.80 22.95 0.96
N VAL A 278 -10.11 22.07 0.00
CA VAL A 278 -9.35 21.97 -1.26
C VAL A 278 -9.42 23.27 -2.05
N GLY A 279 -10.61 23.88 -2.15
CA GLY A 279 -10.79 25.17 -2.81
C GLY A 279 -10.08 26.29 -2.07
N ALA A 280 -10.24 26.35 -0.75
CA ALA A 280 -9.59 27.37 0.07
C ALA A 280 -8.05 27.28 0.02
N ILE A 281 -7.47 26.08 0.09
CA ILE A 281 -6.03 25.86 -0.04
C ILE A 281 -5.55 26.26 -1.44
N ARG A 282 -6.33 25.95 -2.49
CA ARG A 282 -6.01 26.39 -3.86
C ARG A 282 -5.96 27.91 -3.95
N ASP A 283 -7.01 28.60 -3.51
CA ASP A 283 -7.07 30.07 -3.54
C ASP A 283 -5.91 30.69 -2.74
N ALA A 284 -5.56 30.12 -1.58
CA ALA A 284 -4.44 30.56 -0.76
C ALA A 284 -3.10 30.40 -1.49
N LEU A 285 -2.82 29.23 -2.08
CA LEU A 285 -1.60 28.99 -2.85
C LEU A 285 -1.49 29.93 -4.05
N ASP A 286 -2.57 30.08 -4.82
CA ASP A 286 -2.59 30.92 -6.02
C ASP A 286 -2.40 32.40 -5.66
N SER A 287 -3.02 32.87 -4.57
CA SER A 287 -2.88 34.26 -4.09
C SER A 287 -1.44 34.64 -3.71
N GLU A 288 -0.64 33.64 -3.33
CA GLU A 288 0.76 33.78 -2.94
C GLU A 288 1.74 33.43 -4.09
N GLY A 289 1.20 33.13 -5.28
CA GLY A 289 1.98 32.84 -6.49
C GLY A 289 2.44 31.38 -6.63
N PHE A 290 1.96 30.47 -5.79
CA PHE A 290 2.29 29.04 -5.84
C PHE A 290 1.35 28.24 -6.76
N THR A 291 1.21 28.71 -8.00
CA THR A 291 0.23 28.15 -8.96
C THR A 291 0.55 26.73 -9.41
N ASP A 292 1.84 26.35 -9.40
CA ASP A 292 2.29 25.02 -9.86
C ASP A 292 2.32 23.96 -8.76
N VAL A 293 2.18 24.34 -7.49
CA VAL A 293 2.14 23.39 -6.37
C VAL A 293 0.87 22.56 -6.47
N SER A 294 1.01 21.23 -6.48
CA SER A 294 -0.14 20.33 -6.66
C SER A 294 -0.89 20.08 -5.34
N ILE A 295 -2.18 19.76 -5.43
CA ILE A 295 -2.98 19.31 -4.28
C ILE A 295 -3.36 17.84 -4.46
N LEU A 296 -2.85 16.97 -3.59
CA LEU A 296 -3.27 15.57 -3.51
C LEU A 296 -4.36 15.42 -2.45
N ALA A 297 -5.61 15.66 -2.85
CA ALA A 297 -6.73 15.67 -1.92
C ALA A 297 -7.07 14.26 -1.43
N TYR A 298 -7.04 14.05 -0.11
CA TYR A 298 -7.67 12.89 0.52
C TYR A 298 -9.19 13.04 0.41
N THR A 299 -9.74 12.62 -0.72
CA THR A 299 -11.17 12.80 -1.02
C THR A 299 -12.04 11.81 -0.24
N ALA A 300 -11.53 10.60 -0.05
CA ALA A 300 -12.22 9.51 0.63
C ALA A 300 -11.33 8.87 1.70
N LYS A 301 -11.04 9.62 2.78
CA LYS A 301 -10.40 9.10 4.01
C LYS A 301 -11.53 8.67 4.97
N TYR A 302 -11.58 7.39 5.29
CA TYR A 302 -12.63 6.80 6.13
C TYR A 302 -12.22 6.82 7.59
N ALA A 303 -13.17 6.89 8.52
CA ALA A 303 -12.93 6.63 9.94
C ALA A 303 -12.60 5.13 10.15
N SER A 304 -11.31 4.78 10.09
CA SER A 304 -10.83 3.40 10.03
C SER A 304 -10.05 3.00 11.29
N ALA A 305 -10.19 1.73 11.69
CA ALA A 305 -9.40 1.12 12.76
C ALA A 305 -7.96 0.77 12.31
N TYR A 306 -7.66 0.83 11.01
CA TYR A 306 -6.33 0.49 10.48
C TYR A 306 -5.26 1.55 10.79
N TYR A 307 -5.62 2.72 11.33
CA TYR A 307 -4.67 3.81 11.59
C TYR A 307 -3.91 3.70 12.92
N GLY A 308 -4.15 2.67 13.72
CA GLY A 308 -3.50 2.48 15.03
C GLY A 308 -1.97 2.63 14.97
N PRO A 309 -1.25 1.84 14.14
CA PRO A 309 0.20 1.92 14.07
C PRO A 309 0.75 3.28 13.63
N PHE A 310 0.04 3.97 12.74
CA PHE A 310 0.41 5.32 12.30
C PHE A 310 0.28 6.35 13.43
N ARG A 311 -0.77 6.24 14.26
CA ARG A 311 -0.96 7.13 15.43
C ARG A 311 0.13 6.91 16.47
N ASP A 312 0.55 5.66 16.68
CA ASP A 312 1.69 5.34 17.55
C ASP A 312 3.00 5.97 17.02
N ALA A 313 3.20 5.97 15.69
CA ALA A 313 4.38 6.55 15.07
C ALA A 313 4.51 8.06 15.34
N LEU A 314 3.39 8.78 15.38
CA LEU A 314 3.38 10.24 15.56
C LEU A 314 3.08 10.67 17.01
N ASP A 315 2.70 9.74 17.87
CA ASP A 315 2.17 10.03 19.21
C ASP A 315 1.01 11.03 19.16
N SER A 316 0.03 10.72 18.30
CA SER A 316 -1.09 11.60 17.90
C SER A 316 -2.45 10.94 18.10
N HIS A 317 -2.58 10.11 19.13
CA HIS A 317 -3.88 9.55 19.47
C HIS A 317 -4.87 10.67 19.82
N PRO A 318 -6.14 10.59 19.37
CA PRO A 318 -7.14 11.60 19.71
C PRO A 318 -7.21 11.78 21.23
N GLY A 319 -7.16 13.02 21.70
CA GLY A 319 -7.29 13.34 23.13
C GLY A 319 -8.67 12.97 23.68
N PHE A 320 -9.69 12.95 22.82
CA PHE A 320 -11.02 12.42 23.12
C PHE A 320 -11.73 11.90 21.86
N GLY A 321 -12.80 11.12 22.07
CA GLY A 321 -13.73 10.71 21.01
C GLY A 321 -13.13 9.82 19.91
N ASP A 322 -13.81 9.82 18.76
CA ASP A 322 -13.31 9.25 17.51
C ASP A 322 -13.34 10.32 16.40
N LYS A 323 -12.83 9.98 15.20
CA LYS A 323 -12.82 10.89 14.03
C LYS A 323 -14.04 10.64 13.12
N LYS A 324 -15.23 10.39 13.68
CA LYS A 324 -16.49 10.20 12.92
C LYS A 324 -17.26 11.50 12.72
#